data_AF-A0A1H7YIP9-F1
#
_entry.id   AF-A0A1H7YIP9-F1
#
_cell.length_a   1.000
_cell.length_b   1.000
_cell.length_c   1.000
_cell.angle_alpha   90.00
_cell.angle_beta   90.00
_cell.angle_gamma   90.00
#
_symmetry.space_group_name_H-M   'P 1'
#
loop_
_entity.id
_entity.type
_entity.pdbx_description
1 polymer ?
#
loop_
_entity_poly.entity_id
_entity_poly.type
_entity_poly.pdbx_seq_one_letter_code
_entity_poly.pdbx_strand_id
1 'polypeptide(L)'
;MLIVNGKNIDTAQIVGGTRLIGGAHRECIEIAVLNKTYEEIKALFVDGVHMILREPQAQYNPQTGAPLLDDAGQPVTKLVDYDKAEYCVAGDIIDKRDGTFAVYMGTKTDAEKEREQKEQVMLELLAERGAIV
;
A
#
# COMPACT_ATOMS: atom_id res chain seq x y z
N MET A 1 10.69 -2.04 -4.51
CA MET A 1 10.01 -3.35 -4.61
C MET A 1 8.72 -3.26 -3.82
N LEU A 2 7.60 -3.70 -4.38
CA LEU A 2 6.34 -3.77 -3.65
C LEU A 2 6.16 -5.17 -3.07
N ILE A 3 5.66 -5.26 -1.83
CA ILE A 3 5.31 -6.51 -1.17
C ILE A 3 3.83 -6.46 -0.84
N VAL A 4 3.08 -7.46 -1.28
CA VAL A 4 1.62 -7.55 -1.07
C VAL A 4 1.32 -8.91 -0.47
N ASN A 5 0.72 -8.94 0.74
CA ASN A 5 0.53 -10.17 1.50
C ASN A 5 1.80 -11.04 1.61
N GLY A 6 2.96 -10.42 1.83
CA GLY A 6 4.25 -11.09 1.95
C GLY A 6 4.85 -11.60 0.62
N LYS A 7 4.20 -11.36 -0.51
CA LYS A 7 4.72 -11.72 -1.84
C LYS A 7 5.36 -10.52 -2.52
N ASN A 8 6.56 -10.70 -3.06
CA ASN A 8 7.22 -9.69 -3.86
C ASN A 8 6.47 -9.51 -5.18
N ILE A 9 6.22 -8.24 -5.53
CA ILE A 9 5.57 -7.82 -6.76
C ILE A 9 6.56 -6.96 -7.54
N ASP A 10 6.83 -7.36 -8.78
CA ASP A 10 7.58 -6.55 -9.72
C ASP A 10 6.69 -5.42 -10.22
N THR A 11 7.17 -4.19 -10.07
CA THR A 11 6.43 -2.98 -10.43
C THR A 11 7.29 -2.10 -11.31
N ALA A 12 6.71 -1.57 -12.40
CA ALA A 12 7.38 -0.58 -13.23
C ALA A 12 7.40 0.80 -12.55
N GLN A 13 6.28 1.19 -11.95
CA GLN A 13 6.11 2.46 -11.25
C GLN A 13 5.01 2.37 -10.19
N ILE A 14 5.08 3.26 -9.20
CA ILE A 14 3.99 3.54 -8.26
C ILE A 14 3.81 5.06 -8.23
N VAL A 15 2.60 5.54 -8.49
CA VAL A 15 2.31 6.97 -8.61
C VAL A 15 1.11 7.33 -7.75
N GLY A 16 1.23 8.36 -6.92
CA GLY A 16 0.13 8.90 -6.13
C GLY A 16 -0.81 9.77 -6.98
N GLY A 17 -2.09 9.80 -6.62
CA GLY A 17 -3.10 10.62 -7.28
C GLY A 17 -4.44 10.56 -6.59
N THR A 18 -5.47 11.06 -7.28
CA THR A 18 -6.86 11.02 -6.82
C THR A 18 -7.73 10.36 -7.87
N ARG A 19 -8.54 9.37 -7.47
CA ARG A 19 -9.44 8.65 -8.38
C ARG A 19 -10.79 8.36 -7.75
N LEU A 20 -11.82 8.24 -8.58
CA LEU A 20 -13.12 7.75 -8.17
C LEU A 20 -13.03 6.23 -7.97
N ILE A 21 -13.08 5.77 -6.71
CA ILE A 21 -13.00 4.35 -6.34
C ILE A 21 -14.14 4.07 -5.36
N GLY A 22 -14.99 3.07 -5.68
CA GLY A 22 -16.14 2.73 -4.82
C GLY A 22 -17.14 3.88 -4.66
N GLY A 23 -17.27 4.75 -5.68
CA GLY A 23 -18.23 5.87 -5.66
C GLY A 23 -17.76 7.13 -4.94
N ALA A 24 -16.52 7.19 -4.46
CA ALA A 24 -15.94 8.38 -3.83
C ALA A 24 -14.59 8.77 -4.45
N HIS A 25 -14.29 10.07 -4.52
CA HIS A 25 -12.96 10.55 -4.86
C HIS A 25 -12.04 10.36 -3.66
N ARG A 26 -10.98 9.58 -3.85
CA ARG A 26 -10.06 9.18 -2.78
C ARG A 26 -8.63 9.42 -3.25
N GLU A 27 -7.76 9.75 -2.30
CA GLU A 27 -6.34 9.61 -2.53
C GLU A 27 -6.06 8.13 -2.84
N CYS A 28 -5.24 7.87 -3.85
CA CYS A 28 -4.92 6.54 -4.30
C CYS A 28 -3.50 6.45 -4.82
N ILE A 29 -3.00 5.23 -4.90
CA ILE A 29 -1.81 4.89 -5.68
C ILE A 29 -2.21 4.08 -6.91
N GLU A 30 -1.60 4.41 -8.05
CA GLU A 30 -1.56 3.57 -9.23
C GLU A 30 -0.29 2.74 -9.19
N ILE A 31 -0.44 1.42 -9.23
CA ILE A 31 0.65 0.45 -9.25
C ILE A 31 0.70 -0.17 -10.63
N ALA A 32 1.79 0.05 -11.37
CA ALA A 32 2.02 -0.62 -12.65
C ALA A 32 2.70 -1.98 -12.39
N VAL A 33 1.92 -3.05 -12.39
CA VAL A 33 2.37 -4.43 -12.12
C VAL A 33 2.93 -5.08 -13.38
N LEU A 34 4.06 -5.77 -13.23
CA LEU A 34 4.74 -6.54 -14.27
C LEU A 34 4.58 -8.04 -14.01
N ASN A 35 4.71 -8.85 -15.07
CA ASN A 35 4.88 -10.30 -15.00
C ASN A 35 3.82 -11.05 -14.18
N LYS A 36 2.57 -10.58 -14.18
CA LYS A 36 1.43 -11.24 -13.55
C LYS A 36 0.21 -11.25 -14.47
N THR A 37 -0.59 -12.29 -14.34
CA THR A 37 -1.89 -12.40 -14.99
C THR A 37 -2.94 -11.57 -14.27
N TYR A 38 -4.02 -11.22 -14.97
CA TYR A 38 -5.17 -10.54 -14.37
C TYR A 38 -5.72 -11.28 -13.15
N GLU A 39 -5.86 -12.61 -13.21
CA GLU A 39 -6.39 -13.41 -12.10
C GLU A 39 -5.47 -13.40 -10.87
N GLU A 40 -4.15 -13.45 -11.07
CA GLU A 40 -3.20 -13.32 -9.96
C GLU A 40 -3.28 -11.93 -9.32
N ILE A 41 -3.36 -10.87 -10.13
CA ILE A 41 -3.49 -9.50 -9.63
C ILE A 41 -4.79 -9.34 -8.84
N LYS A 42 -5.92 -9.77 -9.40
CA LYS A 42 -7.22 -9.74 -8.75
C LYS A 42 -7.24 -10.49 -7.42
N ALA A 43 -6.53 -11.61 -7.32
CA ALA A 43 -6.43 -12.38 -6.07
C ALA A 43 -5.50 -11.72 -5.03
N LEU A 44 -4.53 -10.91 -5.46
CA LEU A 44 -3.57 -10.24 -4.59
C LEU A 44 -4.10 -8.91 -4.05
N PHE A 45 -4.72 -8.11 -4.91
CA PHE A 45 -5.16 -6.76 -4.58
C PHE A 45 -6.66 -6.74 -4.28
N VAL A 46 -6.97 -6.91 -3.00
CA VAL A 46 -8.34 -6.93 -2.46
C VAL A 46 -8.49 -5.87 -1.36
N ASP A 47 -9.73 -5.56 -0.98
CA ASP A 47 -9.99 -4.67 0.15
C ASP A 47 -9.30 -5.18 1.43
N GLY A 48 -8.71 -4.26 2.17
CA GLY A 48 -7.96 -4.53 3.40
C GLY A 48 -6.57 -5.13 3.20
N VAL A 49 -6.09 -5.30 1.96
CA VAL A 49 -4.77 -5.87 1.71
C VAL A 49 -3.65 -5.03 2.32
N HIS A 50 -2.69 -5.69 2.97
CA HIS A 50 -1.50 -5.04 3.48
C HIS A 50 -0.41 -4.97 2.40
N MET A 51 0.18 -3.79 2.27
CA MET A 51 1.20 -3.50 1.26
C MET A 51 2.40 -2.81 1.91
N ILE A 52 3.59 -3.20 1.48
CA ILE A 52 4.86 -2.57 1.90
C ILE A 52 5.62 -2.16 0.65
N LEU A 53 6.03 -0.89 0.61
CA LEU A 53 7.00 -0.41 -0.35
C LEU A 53 8.40 -0.53 0.26
N ARG A 54 9.25 -1.38 -0.32
CA ARG A 54 10.65 -1.57 0.11
C ARG A 54 11.59 -0.85 -0.84
N GLU A 55 12.36 0.10 -0.32
CA GLU A 55 13.29 0.92 -1.10
C GLU A 55 14.69 0.96 -0.48
N PRO A 56 15.76 1.00 -1.29
CA PRO A 56 17.10 1.25 -0.79
C PRO A 56 17.23 2.71 -0.32
N GLN A 57 17.70 2.89 0.90
CA GLN A 57 17.98 4.20 1.49
C GLN A 57 19.47 4.33 1.80
N ALA A 58 20.06 5.44 1.35
CA ALA A 58 21.44 5.79 1.65
C ALA A 58 21.63 5.95 3.16
N GLN A 59 22.77 5.48 3.66
CA GLN A 59 23.12 5.57 5.08
C GLN A 59 24.01 6.80 5.32
N TYR A 60 23.85 7.42 6.48
CA TYR A 60 24.59 8.62 6.87
C TYR A 60 25.24 8.42 8.24
N ASN A 61 26.41 9.04 8.42
CA ASN A 61 27.10 9.09 9.70
C ASN A 61 26.28 9.95 10.70
N PRO A 62 25.92 9.41 11.87
CA PRO A 62 25.03 10.13 12.80
C PRO A 62 25.70 11.32 13.51
N GLN A 63 27.04 11.39 13.54
CA GLN A 63 27.79 12.50 14.13
C GLN A 63 28.05 13.63 13.12
N THR A 64 28.32 13.30 11.86
CA THR A 64 28.77 14.28 10.86
C THR A 64 27.72 14.59 9.80
N GLY A 65 26.69 13.75 9.65
CA GLY A 65 25.69 13.86 8.59
C GLY A 65 26.20 13.52 7.19
N ALA A 66 27.46 13.09 7.05
CA ALA A 66 28.04 12.71 5.77
C ALA A 66 27.55 11.31 5.32
N PRO A 67 27.39 11.04 4.01
CA PRO A 67 27.03 9.72 3.52
C PRO A 67 28.11 8.69 3.86
N LEU A 68 27.69 7.50 4.27
CA LEU A 68 28.59 6.36 4.42
C LEU A 68 28.91 5.81 3.03
N LEU A 69 30.18 5.63 2.73
CA LEU A 69 30.65 5.11 1.45
C LEU A 69 31.27 3.73 1.63
N ASP A 70 31.13 2.86 0.62
CA ASP A 70 31.82 1.57 0.54
C ASP A 70 33.25 1.71 -0.01
N ASP A 71 33.95 0.59 -0.17
CA ASP A 71 35.34 0.55 -0.67
C ASP A 71 35.47 1.07 -2.12
N ALA A 72 34.38 1.15 -2.88
CA ALA A 72 34.32 1.71 -4.23
C ALA A 72 33.92 3.20 -4.24
N GLY A 73 33.72 3.80 -3.06
CA GLY A 73 33.26 5.18 -2.92
C GLY A 73 31.78 5.38 -3.23
N GLN A 74 30.98 4.32 -3.30
CA GLN A 74 29.53 4.39 -3.52
C GLN A 74 28.78 4.47 -2.18
N PRO A 75 27.61 5.15 -2.12
CA PRO A 75 26.81 5.19 -0.91
C PRO A 75 26.40 3.79 -0.44
N VAL A 76 26.67 3.48 0.82
CA VAL A 76 26.12 2.30 1.49
C VAL A 76 24.61 2.47 1.59
N THR A 77 23.86 1.48 1.11
CA THR A 77 22.39 1.49 1.17
C THR A 77 21.88 0.37 2.07
N LYS A 78 20.73 0.61 2.70
CA LYS A 78 19.95 -0.40 3.43
C LYS A 78 18.53 -0.40 2.90
N LEU A 79 17.92 -1.57 2.81
CA LEU A 79 16.50 -1.69 2.49
C LEU A 79 15.66 -1.20 3.68
N VAL A 80 14.75 -0.27 3.40
CA VAL A 80 13.79 0.27 4.35
C VAL A 80 12.38 -0.04 3.85
N ASP A 81 11.53 -0.44 4.79
CA ASP A 81 10.14 -0.78 4.53
C ASP A 81 9.24 0.39 4.91
N TYR A 82 8.41 0.80 3.96
CA TYR A 82 7.38 1.82 4.13
C TYR A 82 6.01 1.15 4.04
N ASP A 83 5.29 1.16 5.16
CA ASP A 83 3.93 0.64 5.21
C ASP A 83 3.00 1.50 4.33
N LYS A 84 2.14 0.84 3.56
CA LYS A 84 1.10 1.43 2.71
C LYS A 84 -0.30 0.97 3.11
N ALA A 85 -0.49 0.58 4.37
CA ALA A 85 -1.76 0.14 4.95
C ALA A 85 -2.92 1.13 4.76
N GLU A 86 -2.64 2.43 4.60
CA GLU A 86 -3.68 3.42 4.32
C GLU A 86 -4.39 3.18 2.97
N TYR A 87 -3.67 2.66 1.97
CA TYR A 87 -4.18 2.36 0.64
C TYR A 87 -4.83 0.97 0.59
N CYS A 88 -5.91 0.80 1.36
CA CYS A 88 -6.54 -0.50 1.61
C CYS A 88 -7.83 -0.74 0.82
N VAL A 89 -8.21 0.12 -0.13
CA VAL A 89 -9.47 -0.02 -0.88
C VAL A 89 -9.18 -0.33 -2.34
N ALA A 90 -9.60 -1.50 -2.78
CA ALA A 90 -9.34 -1.99 -4.13
C ALA A 90 -10.20 -1.23 -5.15
N GLY A 91 -9.53 -0.69 -6.17
CA GLY A 91 -10.16 -0.03 -7.32
C GLY A 91 -10.01 -0.84 -8.59
N ASP A 92 -9.96 -0.13 -9.72
CA ASP A 92 -9.88 -0.75 -11.05
C ASP A 92 -8.56 -1.50 -11.24
N ILE A 93 -8.64 -2.58 -12.02
CA ILE A 93 -7.48 -3.23 -12.66
C ILE A 93 -7.60 -2.98 -14.15
N ILE A 94 -6.60 -2.35 -14.75
CA ILE A 94 -6.59 -1.95 -16.17
C ILE A 94 -5.44 -2.64 -16.88
N ASP A 95 -5.72 -3.41 -17.92
CA ASP A 95 -4.72 -3.87 -18.88
C ASP A 95 -4.30 -2.69 -19.77
N LYS A 96 -3.03 -2.26 -19.67
CA LYS A 96 -2.50 -1.14 -20.46
C LYS A 96 -2.09 -1.55 -21.88
N ARG A 97 -2.12 -2.85 -22.21
CA ARG A 97 -1.71 -3.44 -23.50
C ARG A 97 -0.23 -3.23 -23.86
N ASP A 98 0.58 -2.74 -22.91
CA ASP A 98 2.04 -2.55 -23.02
C ASP A 98 2.84 -3.63 -22.27
N GLY A 99 2.17 -4.68 -21.80
CA GLY A 99 2.75 -5.72 -20.95
C GLY A 99 2.63 -5.45 -19.45
N THR A 100 1.98 -4.34 -19.06
CA THR A 100 1.71 -3.99 -17.66
C THR A 100 0.23 -3.91 -17.34
N PHE A 101 -0.11 -4.09 -16.06
CA PHE A 101 -1.44 -3.81 -15.53
C PHE A 101 -1.37 -2.62 -14.57
N ALA A 102 -2.31 -1.68 -14.68
CA ALA A 102 -2.53 -0.66 -13.67
C ALA A 102 -3.46 -1.19 -12.58
N VAL A 103 -3.07 -1.11 -11.32
CA VAL A 103 -3.92 -1.43 -10.16
C VAL A 103 -4.07 -0.16 -9.34
N TYR A 104 -5.31 0.21 -9.03
CA TYR A 104 -5.59 1.36 -8.17
C TYR A 104 -5.94 0.91 -6.76
N MET A 105 -5.23 1.45 -5.76
CA MET A 105 -5.51 1.22 -4.35
C MET A 105 -5.78 2.56 -3.68
N GLY A 106 -6.99 2.76 -3.19
CA GLY A 106 -7.46 4.00 -2.55
C GLY A 106 -7.38 3.96 -1.04
N THR A 107 -7.39 5.14 -0.42
CA THR A 107 -7.55 5.31 1.03
C THR A 107 -9.03 5.32 1.42
N LYS A 108 -9.34 5.01 2.69
CA LYS A 108 -10.71 5.22 3.21
C LYS A 108 -11.03 6.71 3.29
N THR A 109 -12.27 7.07 2.96
CA THR A 109 -12.80 8.41 3.20
C THR A 109 -13.05 8.62 4.69
N ASP A 110 -13.11 9.87 5.12
CA ASP A 110 -13.38 10.18 6.53
C ASP A 110 -14.75 9.68 6.98
N ALA A 111 -15.76 9.72 6.12
CA ALA A 111 -17.09 9.19 6.42
C ALA A 111 -17.08 7.66 6.67
N GLU A 112 -16.24 6.91 5.96
CA GLU A 112 -16.10 5.47 6.20
C GLU A 112 -15.32 5.20 7.49
N LYS A 113 -14.23 5.94 7.73
CA LYS A 113 -13.47 5.84 8.99
C LYS A 113 -14.36 6.12 10.19
N GLU A 114 -15.17 7.19 10.13
CA GLU A 114 -16.13 7.52 11.19
C GLU A 114 -17.18 6.43 11.39
N ARG A 115 -17.70 5.85 10.30
CA ARG A 115 -18.69 4.76 10.39
C ARG A 115 -18.08 3.54 11.06
N GLU A 116 -16.89 3.13 10.65
CA GLU A 116 -16.16 1.99 11.23
C GLU A 116 -15.88 2.21 12.72
N GLN A 117 -15.44 3.42 13.11
CA GLN A 117 -15.24 3.77 14.51
C GLN A 117 -16.55 3.69 15.32
N LYS A 118 -17.66 4.20 14.76
CA LYS A 118 -18.98 4.13 15.41
C LYS A 118 -19.47 2.69 15.56
N GLU A 119 -19.28 1.85 14.52
CA GLU A 119 -19.61 0.43 14.54
C GLU A 119 -18.78 -0.31 15.58
N GLN A 120 -17.47 -0.04 15.65
CA GLN A 120 -16.57 -0.65 16.63
C GLN A 120 -16.95 -0.28 18.06
N VAL A 121 -17.20 1.01 18.34
CA VAL A 121 -17.66 1.48 19.66
C VAL A 121 -18.99 0.84 20.05
N MET A 122 -19.94 0.72 19.11
CA MET A 122 -21.21 0.05 19.36
C MET A 122 -21.01 -1.43 19.71
N LEU A 123 -20.11 -2.13 19.01
CA LEU A 123 -19.80 -3.53 19.28
C LEU A 123 -19.22 -3.71 20.69
N GLU A 124 -18.29 -2.84 21.08
CA GLU A 124 -17.66 -2.83 22.41
C GLU A 124 -18.71 -2.60 23.51
N LEU A 125 -19.61 -1.63 23.33
CA LEU A 125 -20.72 -1.35 24.25
C LEU A 125 -21.67 -2.55 24.43
N LEU A 126 -21.95 -3.28 23.35
CA LEU A 126 -22.81 -4.48 23.40
C LEU A 126 -22.12 -5.65 24.08
N ALA A 127 -20.81 -5.81 23.87
CA ALA A 127 -20.00 -6.82 24.54
C ALA A 127 -19.90 -6.57 26.06
N GLU A 128 -19.66 -5.33 26.48
CA GLU A 128 -19.60 -4.94 27.90
C GLU A 128 -20.94 -5.12 28.62
N ARG A 129 -22.06 -4.96 27.90
CA ARG A 129 -23.42 -5.14 28.44
C ARG A 129 -23.90 -6.60 28.40
N GLY A 130 -23.06 -7.55 27.99
CA GLY A 130 -23.41 -8.97 27.93
C GLY A 130 -24.51 -9.29 26.91
N ALA A 131 -24.70 -8.43 25.91
CA ALA A 131 -25.75 -8.58 24.89
C ALA A 131 -25.32 -9.43 23.69
N ILE A 132 -24.06 -9.91 23.68
CA ILE A 132 -23.51 -10.83 22.69
C ILE A 132 -23.06 -12.08 23.46
N VAL A 133 -23.78 -13.20 23.26
CA VAL A 133 -23.35 -14.57 23.63
C VAL A 133 -22.88 -15.27 22.36
#